data_AF-A0A5C6C7Q4-F1
#
_entry.id   AF-A0A5C6C7Q4-F1
#
_cell.length_a   1.000
_cell.length_b   1.000
_cell.length_c   1.000
_cell.angle_alpha   90.00
_cell.angle_beta   90.00
_cell.angle_gamma   90.00
#
_symmetry.space_group_name_H-M   'P 1'
#
loop_
_entity.id
_entity.type
_entity.pdbx_description
1 polymer ?
#
loop_
_entity_poly.entity_id
_entity_poly.type
_entity_poly.pdbx_seq_one_letter_code
_entity_poly.pdbx_strand_id
1 'polypeptide(L)'
;MATQRDEFDPPQELLTAVVTQIAIPVLTDIASEIGVDCVASVKVCVRDDRTHQFNVVGTTVSTSPVDENTEVRLRFRKTYRDDRILFAMDTQHADAWRDSGFSGVWIHGDIVIDNTGTTCRIRDKTICYNQGWHNW
;
A
#
# COMPACT_ATOMS: atom_id res chain seq x y z
N MET A 1 -22.05 -6.60 3.18
CA MET A 1 -20.61 -6.58 2.84
C MET A 1 -20.33 -5.27 2.12
N ALA A 2 -19.18 -4.64 2.39
CA ALA A 2 -18.77 -3.45 1.63
C ALA A 2 -18.44 -3.84 0.19
N THR A 3 -18.90 -3.02 -0.76
CA THR A 3 -18.80 -3.18 -2.20
C THR A 3 -17.96 -2.07 -2.80
N GLN A 4 -17.71 -2.10 -4.11
CA GLN A 4 -17.04 -0.99 -4.81
C GLN A 4 -17.82 0.33 -4.70
N ARG A 5 -19.14 0.31 -4.47
CA ARG A 5 -19.96 1.54 -4.28
C ARG A 5 -19.67 2.24 -2.95
N ASP A 6 -19.05 1.54 -2.01
CA ASP A 6 -18.69 2.06 -0.69
C ASP A 6 -17.28 2.66 -0.69
N GLU A 7 -16.63 2.75 -1.86
CA GLU A 7 -15.32 3.39 -2.03
C GLU A 7 -15.44 4.92 -1.87
N PHE A 8 -14.45 5.52 -1.20
CA PHE A 8 -14.43 6.95 -0.92
C PHE A 8 -13.00 7.50 -0.90
N ASP A 9 -12.88 8.82 -1.05
CA ASP A 9 -11.63 9.55 -0.87
C ASP A 9 -11.34 9.70 0.63
N PRO A 10 -10.30 9.04 1.18
CA PRO A 10 -10.00 9.10 2.60
C PRO A 10 -9.45 10.48 3.00
N PRO A 11 -9.77 10.98 4.20
CA PRO A 11 -8.99 12.04 4.84
C PRO A 11 -7.49 11.74 4.85
N GLN A 12 -6.66 12.77 4.68
CA GLN A 12 -5.20 12.65 4.65
C GLN A 12 -4.64 11.94 5.90
N GLU A 13 -5.27 12.09 7.06
CA GLU A 13 -4.87 11.43 8.30
C GLU A 13 -5.00 9.90 8.23
N LEU A 14 -6.11 9.38 7.70
CA LEU A 14 -6.34 7.94 7.55
C LEU A 14 -5.38 7.34 6.53
N LEU A 15 -5.15 8.07 5.46
CA LEU A 15 -4.19 7.68 4.46
C LEU A 15 -2.77 7.63 5.01
N THR A 16 -2.34 8.69 5.72
CA THR A 16 -1.04 8.73 6.40
C THR A 16 -0.90 7.58 7.38
N ALA A 17 -1.96 7.24 8.14
CA ALA A 17 -1.94 6.12 9.07
C ALA A 17 -1.68 4.78 8.36
N VAL A 18 -2.36 4.49 7.24
CA VAL A 18 -2.12 3.25 6.48
C VAL A 18 -0.72 3.24 5.88
N VAL A 19 -0.24 4.35 5.34
CA VAL A 19 1.10 4.44 4.76
C VAL A 19 2.17 4.18 5.82
N THR A 20 2.11 4.86 6.95
CA THR A 20 3.12 4.75 8.01
C THR A 20 3.05 3.43 8.77
N GLN A 21 1.84 2.93 9.08
CA GLN A 21 1.68 1.73 9.90
C GLN A 21 1.73 0.43 9.08
N ILE A 22 1.40 0.47 7.78
CA ILE A 22 1.28 -0.73 6.95
C ILE A 22 2.23 -0.71 5.76
N ALA A 23 2.12 0.30 4.88
CA ALA A 23 2.84 0.28 3.59
C ALA A 23 4.36 0.32 3.78
N ILE A 24 4.87 1.26 4.60
CA ILE A 24 6.31 1.39 4.86
C ILE A 24 6.88 0.10 5.47
N PRO A 25 6.36 -0.43 6.60
CA PRO A 25 6.90 -1.66 7.20
C PRO A 25 6.92 -2.84 6.24
N VAL A 26 5.83 -3.06 5.50
CA VAL A 26 5.73 -4.18 4.54
C VAL A 26 6.76 -4.05 3.43
N LEU A 27 6.91 -2.86 2.84
CA LEU A 27 7.86 -2.64 1.76
C LEU A 27 9.31 -2.76 2.25
N THR A 28 9.60 -2.29 3.47
CA THR A 28 10.91 -2.47 4.10
C THR A 28 11.21 -3.95 4.35
N ASP A 29 10.25 -4.72 4.87
CA ASP A 29 10.42 -6.15 5.11
C ASP A 29 10.72 -6.90 3.79
N ILE A 30 9.97 -6.61 2.73
CA ILE A 30 10.18 -7.23 1.42
C ILE A 30 11.54 -6.84 0.83
N ALA A 31 11.90 -5.55 0.89
CA ALA A 31 13.20 -5.06 0.42
C ALA A 31 14.36 -5.80 1.10
N SER A 32 14.25 -5.99 2.42
CA SER A 32 15.22 -6.76 3.20
C SER A 32 15.26 -8.23 2.82
N GLU A 33 14.13 -8.83 2.46
CA GLU A 33 14.03 -10.24 2.07
C GLU A 33 14.66 -10.50 0.69
N ILE A 34 14.40 -9.62 -0.29
CA ILE A 34 14.92 -9.77 -1.66
C ILE A 34 16.35 -9.24 -1.81
N GLY A 35 16.87 -8.50 -0.83
CA GLY A 35 18.22 -7.93 -0.85
C GLY A 35 18.38 -6.76 -1.83
N VAL A 36 17.29 -6.05 -2.16
CA VAL A 36 17.28 -4.91 -3.07
C VAL A 36 16.63 -3.72 -2.36
N ASP A 37 17.34 -2.59 -2.33
CA ASP A 37 16.81 -1.35 -1.75
C ASP A 37 15.51 -0.91 -2.45
N CYS A 38 14.58 -0.35 -1.67
CA CYS A 38 13.29 0.13 -2.17
C CYS A 38 13.20 1.65 -2.09
N VAL A 39 12.89 2.29 -3.20
CA VAL A 39 12.24 3.61 -3.21
C VAL A 39 10.86 3.43 -3.84
N ALA A 40 9.82 3.74 -3.06
CA ALA A 40 8.44 3.54 -3.47
C ALA A 40 7.70 4.88 -3.61
N SER A 41 6.99 5.04 -4.71
CA SER A 41 6.04 6.15 -4.86
C SER A 41 4.65 5.62 -4.50
N VAL A 42 4.07 6.13 -3.42
CA VAL A 42 2.70 5.77 -3.05
C VAL A 42 1.74 6.63 -3.84
N LYS A 43 0.99 6.00 -4.76
CA LYS A 43 -0.07 6.65 -5.54
C LYS A 43 -1.41 6.18 -5.04
N VAL A 44 -2.13 7.07 -4.36
CA VAL A 44 -3.48 6.71 -3.90
C VAL A 44 -4.44 6.83 -5.07
N CYS A 45 -4.86 5.69 -5.58
CA CYS A 45 -5.87 5.58 -6.62
C CYS A 45 -7.25 5.52 -5.99
N VAL A 46 -7.91 6.68 -5.86
CA VAL A 46 -9.35 6.75 -5.56
C VAL A 46 -10.12 6.59 -6.87
N ARG A 47 -11.25 5.88 -6.81
CA ARG A 47 -11.96 5.27 -7.94
C ARG A 47 -12.28 6.17 -9.14
N ASP A 48 -12.24 7.49 -9.06
CA ASP A 48 -12.31 8.36 -10.25
C ASP A 48 -11.54 9.69 -10.03
N ASP A 49 -10.63 9.98 -10.96
CA ASP A 49 -10.06 11.29 -11.32
C ASP A 49 -9.19 12.08 -10.31
N ARG A 50 -8.90 11.56 -9.12
CA ARG A 50 -7.98 12.23 -8.18
C ARG A 50 -6.85 11.30 -7.73
N THR A 51 -5.65 11.60 -8.22
CA THR A 51 -4.40 10.98 -7.77
C THR A 51 -3.79 11.84 -6.67
N HIS A 52 -3.80 11.36 -5.44
CA HIS A 52 -2.93 11.95 -4.40
C HIS A 52 -1.55 11.30 -4.50
N GLN A 53 -0.50 12.12 -4.68
CA GLN A 53 0.88 11.65 -4.79
C GLN A 53 1.58 11.77 -3.44
N PHE A 54 2.17 10.68 -2.97
CA PHE A 54 3.01 10.64 -1.79
C PHE A 54 4.34 9.98 -2.14
N ASN A 55 5.43 10.62 -1.75
CA ASN A 55 6.76 10.02 -1.86
C ASN A 55 7.03 9.24 -0.58
N VAL A 56 7.20 7.91 -0.69
CA VAL A 56 7.54 7.06 0.44
C VAL A 56 8.99 6.62 0.32
N VAL A 57 9.82 7.21 1.19
CA VAL A 57 11.23 6.84 1.26
C VAL A 57 11.36 5.60 2.15
N GLY A 58 11.56 4.45 1.52
CA GLY A 58 11.96 3.21 2.19
C GLY A 58 13.34 3.36 2.84
N THR A 59 13.57 2.65 3.93
CA THR A 59 14.70 2.84 4.85
C THR A 59 16.05 2.38 4.28
N THR A 60 16.69 3.29 3.57
CA THR A 60 18.12 3.64 3.61
C THR A 60 18.21 4.90 2.79
N VAL A 61 18.83 5.97 3.31
CA VAL A 61 19.10 7.18 2.54
C VAL A 61 20.18 6.81 1.51
N SER A 62 19.78 6.11 0.45
CA SER A 62 20.62 5.81 -0.69
C SER A 62 20.68 7.08 -1.53
N THR A 63 21.89 7.62 -1.66
CA THR A 63 22.22 8.71 -2.58
C THR A 63 22.31 8.23 -4.04
N SER A 64 21.97 6.96 -4.29
CA SER A 64 21.95 6.38 -5.64
C SER A 64 20.66 6.77 -6.37
N PRO A 65 20.69 6.92 -7.70
CA PRO A 65 19.48 7.06 -8.49
C PRO A 65 18.72 5.73 -8.44
N VAL A 66 17.87 5.56 -7.45
CA VAL A 66 16.93 4.44 -7.42
C VAL A 66 15.87 4.77 -8.46
N ASP A 67 15.71 3.93 -9.47
CA ASP A 67 14.61 4.07 -10.42
C ASP A 67 13.29 4.00 -9.63
N GLU A 68 12.66 5.16 -9.42
CA GLU A 68 11.41 5.36 -8.67
C GLU A 68 10.26 4.56 -9.30
N ASN A 69 10.03 3.30 -8.93
CA ASN A 69 9.07 2.52 -9.72
C ASN A 69 8.25 1.47 -8.95
N THR A 70 8.12 1.60 -7.63
CA THR A 70 7.04 0.87 -6.92
C THR A 70 5.83 1.77 -6.80
N GLU A 71 4.76 1.50 -7.55
CA GLU A 71 3.46 2.15 -7.42
C GLU A 71 2.63 1.42 -6.37
N VAL A 72 2.34 2.08 -5.25
CA VAL A 72 1.42 1.54 -4.22
C VAL A 72 0.04 2.14 -4.43
N ARG A 73 -0.94 1.30 -4.78
CA ARG A 73 -2.35 1.68 -4.96
C ARG A 73 -3.14 1.35 -3.71
N LEU A 74 -3.78 2.37 -3.11
CA LEU A 74 -4.62 2.22 -1.93
C LEU A 74 -6.09 2.51 -2.25
N ARG A 75 -6.98 1.66 -1.71
CA ARG A 75 -8.44 1.83 -1.81
C ARG A 75 -9.06 1.70 -0.44
N PHE A 76 -10.07 2.53 -0.17
CA PHE A 76 -10.75 2.59 1.11
C PHE A 76 -12.24 2.36 0.91
N ARG A 77 -12.86 1.56 1.78
CA ARG A 77 -14.30 1.30 1.76
C ARG A 77 -14.90 1.50 3.13
N LYS A 78 -16.04 2.19 3.18
CA LYS A 78 -16.83 2.30 4.41
C LYS A 78 -17.45 0.94 4.77
N THR A 79 -17.60 0.70 6.06
CA THR A 79 -18.39 -0.44 6.55
C THR A 79 -19.73 0.04 7.08
N TYR A 80 -20.56 -0.90 7.56
CA TYR A 80 -21.80 -0.56 8.27
C TYR A 80 -21.55 0.06 9.66
N ARG A 81 -20.30 0.02 10.15
CA ARG A 81 -19.89 0.70 11.38
C ARG A 81 -19.06 1.91 11.02
N ASP A 82 -19.40 3.05 11.60
CA ASP A 82 -18.73 4.32 11.31
C ASP A 82 -17.29 4.37 11.88
N ASP A 83 -17.02 3.56 12.91
CA ASP A 83 -15.71 3.42 13.55
C ASP A 83 -14.74 2.50 12.80
N ARG A 84 -15.19 1.87 11.70
CA ARG A 84 -14.42 0.86 10.97
C ARG A 84 -14.44 1.10 9.46
N ILE A 85 -13.24 1.17 8.90
CA ILE A 85 -12.99 1.32 7.46
C ILE A 85 -12.19 0.11 6.98
N LEU A 86 -12.48 -0.38 5.79
CA LEU A 86 -11.64 -1.38 5.13
C LEU A 86 -10.67 -0.68 4.19
N PHE A 87 -9.45 -1.22 4.09
CA PHE A 87 -8.51 -0.82 3.07
C PHE A 87 -8.00 -2.01 2.27
N ALA A 88 -7.64 -1.75 1.02
CA ALA A 88 -6.89 -2.66 0.17
C ALA A 88 -5.65 -1.92 -0.37
N MET A 89 -4.51 -2.58 -0.35
CA MET A 89 -3.24 -2.10 -0.88
C MET A 89 -2.73 -3.07 -1.92
N ASP A 90 -2.41 -2.58 -3.10
CA ASP A 90 -1.76 -3.34 -4.17
C ASP A 90 -0.46 -2.61 -4.54
N THR A 91 0.61 -3.36 -4.76
CA THR A 91 1.87 -2.77 -5.21
C THR A 91 2.29 -3.34 -6.55
N GLN A 92 2.48 -2.45 -7.52
CA GLN A 92 3.03 -2.78 -8.83
C GLN A 92 4.48 -2.31 -8.88
N HIS A 93 5.41 -3.23 -9.10
CA HIS A 93 6.83 -2.95 -8.98
C HIS A 93 7.57 -2.79 -10.32
N ALA A 94 8.68 -2.07 -10.20
CA ALA A 94 9.71 -1.82 -11.20
C ALA A 94 10.36 -3.10 -11.72
N ASP A 95 10.98 -3.01 -12.90
CA ASP A 95 11.73 -4.11 -13.51
C ASP A 95 12.88 -4.61 -12.61
N ALA A 96 13.55 -3.75 -11.84
CA ALA A 96 14.64 -4.15 -10.93
C ALA A 96 14.22 -5.14 -9.84
N TRP A 97 12.95 -5.11 -9.39
CA TRP A 97 12.43 -6.08 -8.42
C TRP A 97 11.96 -7.37 -9.11
N ARG A 98 11.58 -7.29 -10.39
CA ARG A 98 11.22 -8.48 -11.18
C ARG A 98 12.40 -9.42 -11.37
N ASP A 99 13.61 -8.88 -11.47
CA ASP A 99 14.84 -9.68 -11.56
C ASP A 99 15.11 -10.52 -10.31
N SER A 100 14.61 -10.09 -9.13
CA SER A 100 14.63 -10.88 -7.89
C SER A 100 13.51 -11.93 -7.83
N GLY A 101 12.67 -11.98 -8.86
CA GLY A 101 11.48 -12.80 -8.90
C GLY A 101 10.30 -12.21 -8.15
N PHE A 102 10.39 -11.03 -7.56
CA PHE A 102 9.25 -10.39 -6.89
C PHE A 102 8.27 -9.80 -7.93
N SER A 103 6.97 -10.03 -7.74
CA SER A 103 5.92 -9.61 -8.69
C SER A 103 4.93 -8.59 -8.13
N GLY A 104 4.64 -8.63 -6.82
CA GLY A 104 3.78 -7.66 -6.15
C GLY A 104 3.36 -8.11 -4.75
N VAL A 105 2.75 -7.19 -3.99
CA VAL A 105 2.07 -7.52 -2.73
C VAL A 105 0.64 -6.98 -2.72
N TRP A 106 -0.29 -7.80 -2.24
CA TRP A 106 -1.69 -7.46 -2.04
C TRP A 106 -2.04 -7.60 -0.56
N ILE A 107 -2.58 -6.54 0.01
CA ILE A 107 -2.97 -6.49 1.42
C ILE A 107 -4.41 -6.07 1.55
N HIS A 108 -5.17 -6.80 2.35
CA HIS A 108 -6.43 -6.35 2.88
C HIS A 108 -6.32 -6.10 4.37
N GLY A 109 -6.94 -5.04 4.82
CA GLY A 109 -6.98 -4.72 6.23
C GLY A 109 -8.17 -3.89 6.62
N ASP A 110 -8.19 -3.52 7.89
CA ASP A 110 -9.14 -2.58 8.43
C ASP A 110 -8.47 -1.54 9.33
N ILE A 111 -9.12 -0.40 9.38
CA ILE A 111 -8.79 0.72 10.23
C ILE A 111 -9.90 0.83 11.26
N VAL A 112 -9.51 0.84 12.53
CA VAL A 112 -10.42 1.12 13.64
C VAL A 112 -10.08 2.50 14.18
N ILE A 113 -11.10 3.35 14.26
CA ILE A 113 -11.02 4.71 14.81
C ILE A 113 -11.70 4.68 16.17
N ASP A 114 -10.92 4.79 17.24
CA ASP A 114 -11.43 4.84 18.60
C ASP A 114 -10.92 6.07 19.36
N ASN A 115 -11.29 6.18 20.64
CA ASN A 115 -10.90 7.30 21.50
C ASN A 115 -9.39 7.37 21.78
N THR A 116 -8.63 6.32 21.45
CA THR A 116 -7.18 6.23 21.64
C THR A 116 -6.41 6.55 20.35
N GLY A 117 -7.08 6.50 19.19
CA GLY A 117 -6.53 6.94 17.92
C GLY A 117 -6.94 6.04 16.75
N THR A 118 -6.16 6.12 15.68
CA THR A 118 -6.35 5.32 14.46
C THR A 118 -5.43 4.11 14.49
N THR A 119 -6.00 2.91 14.54
CA THR A 119 -5.26 1.64 14.50
C THR A 119 -5.48 0.93 13.18
N CYS A 120 -4.42 0.69 12.41
CA CYS A 120 -4.47 -0.09 11.17
C CYS A 120 -4.11 -1.56 11.44
N ARG A 121 -4.85 -2.50 10.85
CA ARG A 121 -4.61 -3.94 10.99
C ARG A 121 -4.61 -4.63 9.63
N ILE A 122 -3.61 -5.45 9.39
CA ILE A 122 -3.59 -6.39 8.26
C ILE A 122 -4.50 -7.57 8.60
N ARG A 123 -5.44 -7.89 7.70
CA ARG A 123 -6.31 -9.07 7.79
C ARG A 123 -5.84 -10.19 6.90
N ASP A 124 -5.32 -9.82 5.74
CA ASP A 124 -4.83 -10.73 4.73
C ASP A 124 -3.67 -10.08 3.98
N LYS A 125 -2.65 -10.87 3.66
CA LYS A 125 -1.44 -10.43 2.95
C LYS A 125 -1.00 -11.55 2.03
N THR A 126 -0.97 -11.25 0.74
CA THR A 126 -0.45 -12.14 -0.30
C THR A 126 0.75 -11.48 -0.96
N ILE A 127 1.90 -12.16 -0.94
CA ILE A 127 3.12 -11.74 -1.64
C ILE A 127 3.32 -12.70 -2.80
N CYS A 128 3.46 -12.17 -4.01
CA CYS A 128 3.65 -13.00 -5.20
C CYS A 128 5.08 -12.88 -5.72
N TYR A 129 5.63 -14.04 -6.07
CA TYR A 129 6.92 -14.18 -6.73
C TYR A 129 6.76 -15.01 -8.01
N ASN A 130 7.51 -14.65 -9.06
CA ASN A 130 7.70 -15.40 -10.30
C ASN A 130 6.40 -15.75 -11.05
N GLN A 131 5.32 -14.99 -10.80
CA GLN A 131 4.02 -15.16 -11.44
C GLN A 131 3.57 -13.81 -12.00
N GLY A 132 2.83 -13.83 -13.12
CA GLY A 132 2.22 -12.62 -13.64
C GLY A 132 1.36 -11.96 -12.56
N TRP A 133 1.66 -10.70 -12.23
CA TRP A 133 0.81 -9.92 -11.35
C TRP A 133 -0.57 -9.78 -12.01
N HIS A 134 -1.65 -9.94 -11.24
CA HIS A 134 -2.99 -9.92 -11.80
C HIS A 134 -3.23 -8.58 -12.51
N ASN A 135 -3.51 -8.65 -13.81
CA ASN A 135 -4.05 -7.51 -14.56
C ASN A 135 -5.40 -7.16 -13.94
N TRP A 136 -5.46 -5.95 -13.40
CA TRP A 136 -6.71 -5.29 -13.06
C TRP A 136 -7.51 -4.97 -14.33
#